data_AF-A0A1A8I6W2-F1
#
_entry.id   AF-A0A1A8I6W2-F1
#
_cell.length_a   1.000
_cell.length_b   1.000
_cell.length_c   1.000
_cell.angle_alpha   90.00
_cell.angle_beta   90.00
_cell.angle_gamma   90.00
#
_symmetry.space_group_name_H-M   'P 1'
#
loop_
_entity.id
_entity.type
_entity.pdbx_description
1 polymer ?
#
loop_
_entity_poly.entity_id
_entity_poly.type
_entity_poly.pdbx_seq_one_letter_code
_entity_poly.pdbx_strand_id
1 'polypeptide(L)'
;QDPEEGAQPREKWANNMEFILSIAGEIIGLGNVWRFPYLCYKNGGGVFLIPYCVFLFFCGIPVFFLETALGQYTSEGGVTAWRKICPMFEGVGIASQVIVVYLNIYYIVVLAWA
;
A
#
# COMPACT_ATOMS: atom_id res chain seq x y z
N GLN A 1 29.43 24.71 -18.51
CA GLN A 1 28.98 23.31 -18.51
C GLN A 1 28.76 22.96 -17.06
N ASP A 2 27.51 23.05 -16.66
CA ASP A 2 27.03 22.87 -15.29
C ASP A 2 27.39 21.48 -14.76
N PRO A 3 27.81 21.37 -13.47
CA PRO A 3 28.11 20.08 -12.88
C PRO A 3 26.82 19.27 -12.74
N GLU A 4 26.85 18.01 -13.18
CA GLU A 4 25.75 17.06 -12.98
C GLU A 4 25.39 16.98 -11.50
N GLU A 5 24.18 17.42 -11.19
CA GLU A 5 23.58 17.45 -9.87
C GLU A 5 23.52 16.01 -9.33
N GLY A 6 24.37 15.74 -8.33
CA GLY A 6 24.56 14.41 -7.75
C GLY A 6 23.25 13.85 -7.23
N ALA A 7 22.81 12.73 -7.81
CA ALA A 7 21.77 11.91 -7.25
C ALA A 7 22.18 11.48 -5.83
N GLN A 8 21.57 12.10 -4.82
CA GLN A 8 21.80 11.68 -3.45
C GLN A 8 21.43 10.20 -3.30
N PRO A 9 22.25 9.39 -2.61
CA PRO A 9 21.92 7.99 -2.39
C PRO A 9 20.59 7.89 -1.65
N ARG A 10 19.72 6.97 -2.10
CA ARG A 10 18.38 6.76 -1.52
C ARG A 10 18.49 6.60 0.00
N GLU A 11 17.69 7.38 0.73
CA GLU A 11 17.61 7.27 2.19
C GLU A 11 17.14 5.87 2.59
N LYS A 12 17.77 5.33 3.63
CA LYS A 12 17.44 4.04 4.22
C LYS A 12 16.77 4.27 5.58
N TRP A 13 15.88 3.37 5.94
CA TRP A 13 15.30 3.33 7.29
C TRP A 13 16.41 3.24 8.34
N ALA A 14 16.28 4.01 9.43
CA ALA A 14 17.25 3.99 10.51
C ALA A 14 17.12 2.71 11.35
N ASN A 15 15.89 2.16 11.44
CA ASN A 15 15.64 0.90 12.13
C ASN A 15 14.54 0.06 11.46
N ASN A 16 14.63 -1.27 11.59
CA ASN A 16 13.61 -2.20 11.10
C ASN A 16 12.24 -1.98 11.77
N MET A 17 12.25 -1.49 13.02
CA MET A 17 11.03 -1.21 13.76
C MET A 17 10.27 -0.01 13.20
N GLU A 18 10.97 1.01 12.68
CA GLU A 18 10.34 2.15 12.00
C GLU A 18 9.62 1.68 10.74
N PHE A 19 10.26 0.81 9.95
CA PHE A 19 9.66 0.23 8.77
C PHE A 19 8.39 -0.57 9.07
N ILE A 20 8.43 -1.46 10.07
CA ILE A 20 7.26 -2.25 10.47
C ILE A 20 6.14 -1.33 10.99
N LEU A 21 6.49 -0.31 11.77
CA LEU A 21 5.50 0.62 12.32
C LEU A 21 4.86 1.47 11.21
N SER A 22 5.63 1.93 10.23
CA SER A 22 5.09 2.65 9.06
C SER A 22 4.13 1.78 8.25
N ILE A 23 4.47 0.52 8.02
CA ILE A 23 3.58 -0.44 7.35
C ILE A 23 2.31 -0.69 8.17
N ALA A 24 2.45 -0.89 9.48
CA ALA A 24 1.30 -1.11 10.36
C ALA A 24 0.37 0.11 10.35
N GLY A 25 0.91 1.33 10.36
CA GLY A 25 0.15 2.58 10.25
C GLY A 25 -0.63 2.69 8.93
N GLU A 26 -0.03 2.28 7.81
CA GLU A 26 -0.70 2.28 6.51
C GLU A 26 -1.84 1.25 6.45
N ILE A 27 -1.66 0.06 7.03
CA ILE A 27 -2.67 -1.02 6.99
C ILE A 27 -3.83 -0.73 7.97
N ILE A 28 -3.54 -0.14 9.13
CA ILE A 28 -4.52 0.14 10.18
C ILE A 28 -5.17 1.52 9.90
N GLY A 29 -6.07 1.57 8.91
CA GLY A 29 -6.84 2.76 8.59
C GLY A 29 -8.14 2.89 9.41
N LEU A 30 -8.53 4.12 9.76
CA LEU A 30 -9.86 4.50 10.26
C LEU A 30 -11.01 3.85 9.44
N GLY A 31 -10.85 3.79 8.12
CA GLY A 31 -11.77 3.10 7.22
C GLY A 31 -11.98 1.62 7.56
N ASN A 32 -10.92 0.91 7.96
CA ASN A 32 -11.01 -0.48 8.37
C ASN A 32 -11.71 -0.64 9.72
N VAL A 33 -11.56 0.33 10.63
CA VAL A 33 -12.16 0.29 11.98
C VAL A 33 -13.69 0.28 11.95
N TRP A 34 -14.33 1.08 11.07
CA TRP A 34 -15.80 1.10 10.97
C TRP A 34 -16.36 0.17 9.87
N ARG A 35 -15.63 -0.04 8.76
CA ARG A 35 -16.14 -0.79 7.61
C ARG A 35 -16.10 -2.29 7.86
N PHE A 36 -15.10 -2.77 8.58
CA PHE A 36 -14.99 -4.19 8.91
C PHE A 36 -16.13 -4.67 9.82
N PRO A 37 -16.46 -4.00 10.95
CA PRO A 37 -17.61 -4.39 11.77
C PRO A 37 -18.94 -4.30 11.01
N TYR A 38 -19.11 -3.26 10.18
CA TYR A 38 -20.31 -3.09 9.36
C TYR A 38 -20.52 -4.25 8.38
N LEU A 39 -19.46 -4.64 7.65
CA LEU A 39 -19.51 -5.76 6.71
C LEU A 39 -19.70 -7.11 7.43
N CYS A 40 -19.02 -7.32 8.56
CA CYS A 40 -19.22 -8.52 9.37
C CYS A 40 -20.68 -8.64 9.77
N TYR A 41 -21.28 -7.59 10.34
CA TYR A 41 -22.67 -7.63 10.79
C TYR A 41 -23.66 -7.92 9.64
N LYS A 42 -23.47 -7.28 8.47
CA LYS A 42 -24.36 -7.46 7.32
C LYS A 42 -24.25 -8.86 6.69
N ASN A 43 -23.06 -9.45 6.70
CA ASN A 43 -22.77 -10.71 5.98
C ASN A 43 -22.80 -11.95 6.89
N GLY A 44 -23.69 -11.97 7.89
CA GLY A 44 -23.87 -13.14 8.77
C GLY A 44 -22.95 -13.15 10.00
N GLY A 45 -22.48 -11.98 10.44
CA GLY A 45 -21.69 -11.81 11.66
C GLY A 45 -20.35 -12.55 11.59
N GLY A 46 -20.13 -13.46 12.54
CA GLY A 46 -18.90 -14.24 12.65
C GLY A 46 -18.64 -15.18 11.47
N VAL A 47 -19.65 -15.54 10.67
CA VAL A 47 -19.47 -16.42 9.50
C VAL A 47 -18.66 -15.71 8.40
N PHE A 48 -18.72 -14.38 8.31
CA PHE A 48 -17.92 -13.59 7.37
C PHE A 48 -16.40 -13.74 7.59
N LEU A 49 -15.98 -14.13 8.80
CA LEU A 49 -14.56 -14.32 9.12
C LEU A 49 -13.94 -15.51 8.38
N ILE A 50 -14.72 -16.55 8.06
CA ILE A 50 -14.23 -17.75 7.37
C ILE A 50 -13.71 -17.39 5.96
N PRO A 51 -14.52 -16.83 5.04
CA PRO A 51 -14.01 -16.42 3.73
C PRO A 51 -12.98 -15.30 3.86
N TYR A 52 -13.13 -14.37 4.81
CA TYR A 52 -12.14 -13.31 5.03
C TYR A 52 -10.74 -13.87 5.33
N CYS A 53 -10.62 -14.84 6.23
CA CYS A 53 -9.35 -15.49 6.54
C CYS A 53 -8.79 -16.24 5.32
N VAL A 54 -9.62 -16.95 4.57
CA VAL A 54 -9.18 -17.64 3.34
C VAL A 54 -8.60 -16.64 2.33
N PHE A 55 -9.33 -15.57 2.00
CA PHE A 55 -8.80 -14.54 1.08
C PHE A 55 -7.57 -13.83 1.65
N LEU A 56 -7.49 -13.63 2.96
CA LEU A 56 -6.31 -13.05 3.59
C LEU A 56 -5.07 -13.92 3.42
N PHE A 57 -5.17 -15.24 3.67
CA PHE A 57 -4.03 -16.14 3.52
C PHE A 57 -3.66 -16.42 2.06
N PHE A 58 -4.65 -16.57 1.17
CA PHE A 58 -4.40 -16.93 -0.23
C PHE A 58 -4.13 -15.73 -1.15
N CYS A 59 -4.67 -14.56 -0.85
CA CYS A 59 -4.50 -13.37 -1.70
C CYS A 59 -3.82 -12.23 -0.94
N GLY A 60 -4.26 -11.92 0.28
CA GLY A 60 -3.72 -10.80 1.06
C GLY A 60 -2.23 -10.92 1.33
N ILE A 61 -1.80 -12.01 1.97
CA ILE A 61 -0.39 -12.24 2.34
C ILE A 61 0.51 -12.35 1.10
N PRO A 62 0.17 -13.13 0.06
CA PRO A 62 1.02 -13.22 -1.13
C PRO A 62 1.17 -11.90 -1.88
N VAL A 63 0.09 -11.12 -2.00
CA VAL A 63 0.15 -9.80 -2.67
C VAL A 63 0.96 -8.81 -1.84
N PHE A 64 0.76 -8.78 -0.51
CA PHE A 64 1.53 -7.92 0.38
C PHE A 64 3.03 -8.25 0.35
N PHE A 65 3.37 -9.55 0.36
CA PHE A 65 4.75 -10.01 0.25
C PHE A 65 5.35 -9.65 -1.10
N LEU A 66 4.60 -9.84 -2.19
CA LEU A 66 5.04 -9.49 -3.55
C LEU A 66 5.34 -7.99 -3.66
N GLU A 67 4.43 -7.12 -3.21
CA GLU A 67 4.61 -5.67 -3.26
C GLU A 67 5.83 -5.22 -2.44
N THR A 68 5.97 -5.76 -1.23
CA THR A 68 7.09 -5.42 -0.34
C THR A 68 8.43 -5.89 -0.91
N ALA A 69 8.49 -7.14 -1.40
CA ALA A 69 9.68 -7.70 -2.03
C ALA A 69 10.05 -6.92 -3.30
N LEU A 70 9.06 -6.50 -4.10
CA LEU A 70 9.27 -5.72 -5.31
C LEU A 70 9.84 -4.34 -4.99
N GLY A 71 9.30 -3.66 -3.98
CA GLY A 71 9.78 -2.35 -3.52
C GLY A 71 11.19 -2.41 -2.95
N GLN A 72 11.52 -3.48 -2.23
CA GLN A 72 12.87 -3.73 -1.73
C GLN A 72 13.85 -4.08 -2.85
N TYR A 73 13.46 -4.93 -3.80
CA TYR A 73 14.31 -5.38 -4.90
C TYR A 73 14.63 -4.26 -5.90
N THR A 74 13.60 -3.55 -6.37
CA THR A 74 13.80 -2.47 -7.36
C THR A 74 14.42 -1.24 -6.73
N SER A 75 14.19 -1.04 -5.43
CA SER A 75 14.62 0.12 -4.67
C SER A 75 14.20 1.47 -5.30
N GLU A 76 13.08 1.49 -6.01
CA GLU A 76 12.55 2.63 -6.77
C GLU A 76 11.06 2.85 -6.43
N GLY A 77 10.50 3.99 -6.82
CA GLY A 77 9.07 4.25 -6.67
C GLY A 77 8.20 3.33 -7.53
N GLY A 78 6.91 3.15 -7.18
CA GLY A 78 6.02 2.18 -7.81
C GLY A 78 5.96 2.26 -9.35
N VAL A 79 5.88 3.46 -9.93
CA VAL A 79 5.88 3.65 -11.40
C VAL A 79 7.21 3.19 -12.04
N THR A 80 8.33 3.62 -11.46
CA THR A 80 9.67 3.28 -11.96
C THR A 80 10.02 1.81 -11.74
N ALA A 81 9.51 1.20 -10.67
CA ALA A 81 9.64 -0.23 -10.39
C ALA A 81 8.99 -1.08 -11.49
N TRP A 82 7.74 -0.76 -11.86
CA TRP A 82 7.06 -1.43 -12.97
C TRP A 82 7.78 -1.23 -14.31
N ARG A 83 8.30 -0.03 -14.58
CA ARG A 83 9.08 0.26 -15.80
C ARG A 83 10.37 -0.58 -15.90
N LYS A 84 11.06 -0.84 -14.78
CA LYS A 84 12.29 -1.67 -14.74
C LYS A 84 12.01 -3.17 -14.95
N ILE A 85 10.86 -3.66 -14.50
CA ILE A 85 10.49 -5.07 -14.61
C ILE A 85 9.89 -5.35 -15.99
N CYS A 86 8.91 -4.57 -16.40
CA CYS A 86 8.25 -4.71 -17.67
C CYS A 86 7.59 -3.38 -18.09
N PRO A 87 8.11 -2.69 -19.13
CA PRO A 87 7.60 -1.39 -19.55
C PRO A 87 6.14 -1.42 -20.03
N MET A 88 5.60 -2.59 -20.40
CA MET A 88 4.18 -2.75 -20.76
C MET A 88 3.25 -2.60 -19.55
N PHE A 89 3.73 -2.89 -18.34
CA PHE A 89 2.96 -2.75 -17.08
C PHE A 89 3.15 -1.38 -16.41
N GLU A 90 3.83 -0.42 -17.06
CA GLU A 90 3.98 0.95 -16.55
C GLU A 90 2.63 1.61 -16.25
N GLY A 91 1.60 1.30 -17.04
CA GLY A 91 0.23 1.76 -16.81
C GLY A 91 -0.36 1.32 -15.46
N VAL A 92 0.06 0.18 -14.90
CA VAL A 92 -0.39 -0.29 -13.58
C VAL A 92 0.13 0.62 -12.48
N GLY A 93 1.39 1.04 -12.57
CA GLY A 93 1.99 1.99 -11.63
C GLY A 93 1.33 3.36 -11.67
N ILE A 94 0.99 3.86 -12.87
CA ILE A 94 0.28 5.15 -13.00
C ILE A 94 -1.16 5.02 -12.47
N ALA A 95 -1.86 3.93 -12.80
CA ALA A 95 -3.21 3.69 -12.31
C ALA A 95 -3.28 3.61 -10.79
N SER A 96 -2.32 2.93 -10.14
CA SER A 96 -2.27 2.85 -8.68
C SER A 96 -2.08 4.21 -8.03
N GLN A 97 -1.20 5.06 -8.59
CA GLN A 97 -1.02 6.44 -8.10
C GLN A 97 -2.29 7.28 -8.22
N VAL A 98 -3.00 7.19 -9.35
CA VAL A 98 -4.26 7.91 -9.56
C VAL A 98 -5.33 7.47 -8.54
N ILE A 99 -5.46 6.18 -8.29
CA ILE A 99 -6.39 5.63 -7.28
C ILE A 99 -6.05 6.16 -5.89
N VAL A 100 -4.77 6.16 -5.51
CA VAL A 100 -4.30 6.67 -4.22
C VAL A 100 -4.60 8.17 -4.08
N VAL A 101 -4.40 8.98 -5.12
CA VAL A 101 -4.75 10.41 -5.09
C VAL A 101 -6.24 10.62 -4.83
N TYR A 102 -7.12 9.92 -5.56
CA TYR A 102 -8.56 10.03 -5.35
C TYR A 102 -8.99 9.59 -3.95
N LEU A 103 -8.40 8.51 -3.43
CA LEU A 103 -8.65 8.05 -2.06
C LEU A 103 -8.22 9.11 -1.04
N ASN A 104 -7.03 9.69 -1.19
CA ASN A 104 -6.52 10.71 -0.28
C ASN A 104 -7.44 11.94 -0.22
N ILE A 105 -7.94 12.43 -1.36
CA ILE A 105 -8.84 13.61 -1.41
C ILE A 105 -10.07 13.41 -0.52
N TYR A 106 -10.70 12.24 -0.58
CA TYR A 106 -11.85 11.95 0.30
C TYR A 106 -11.41 11.72 1.75
N TYR A 107 -10.32 10.99 1.95
CA TYR A 107 -9.87 10.60 3.28
C TYR A 107 -9.41 11.78 4.14
N ILE A 108 -8.74 12.79 3.54
CA ILE A 108 -8.35 14.00 4.27
C ILE A 108 -9.56 14.79 4.80
N VAL A 109 -10.67 14.78 4.06
CA VAL A 109 -11.91 15.45 4.49
C VAL A 109 -12.51 14.69 5.67
N VAL A 110 -12.55 13.35 5.60
CA VAL A 110 -13.02 12.53 6.73
C VAL A 110 -12.15 12.74 7.97
N LEU A 111 -10.83 12.81 7.82
CA LEU A 111 -9.91 13.11 8.91
C LEU A 111 -10.11 14.51 9.48
N ALA A 112 -10.39 15.51 8.64
CA ALA A 112 -10.66 16.87 9.10
C ALA A 112 -11.98 17.01 9.87
N TRP A 113 -12.91 16.08 9.66
CA TRP A 113 -14.20 16.04 10.36
C TRP A 113 -14.21 15.16 11.62
N ALA A 114 -13.20 14.29 11.79
CA ALA A 114 -13.05 13.41 12.94
C ALA A 114 -12.46 14.14 14.15
#